data_AF-A0A316KM55-F1
#
_entry.id   AF-A0A316KM55-F1
#
_cell.length_a   1.000
_cell.length_b   1.000
_cell.length_c   1.000
_cell.angle_alpha   90.00
_cell.angle_beta   90.00
_cell.angle_gamma   90.00
#
_symmetry.space_group_name_H-M   'P 1'
#
loop_
_entity.id
_entity.type
_entity.pdbx_description
1 polymer ?
#
loop_
_entity_poly.entity_id
_entity_poly.type
_entity_poly.pdbx_seq_one_letter_code
_entity_poly.pdbx_strand_id
1 'polypeptide(L)'
;GPARKVVFAGFIVGVICSLIGTQIQGEFGPLVTLRIAIGSGLAFLTAQLLDVAVFDKMRDGAWWRAPLASTLIGASVDTALFFSIAFSGALTFLEPTNDVSWAGEMLPLLGSGPIAPLWVSLAVADWMVKIALALIALIPFRLIVLRFREKAALT
;
A
#
# COMPACT_ATOMS: atom_id res chain seq x y z
N GLY A 1 -2.74 -19.63 10.79
CA GLY A 1 -3.35 -20.42 9.69
C GLY A 1 -2.72 -20.09 8.35
N PRO A 2 -3.27 -20.62 7.24
CA PRO A 2 -2.77 -20.42 5.87
C PRO A 2 -2.60 -18.95 5.49
N ALA A 3 -3.56 -18.08 5.84
CA ALA A 3 -3.51 -16.64 5.55
C ALA A 3 -2.25 -15.95 6.09
N ARG A 4 -1.85 -16.25 7.34
CA ARG A 4 -0.62 -15.70 7.93
C ARG A 4 0.65 -16.13 7.19
N LYS A 5 0.66 -17.37 6.66
CA LYS A 5 1.79 -17.87 5.87
C LYS A 5 1.90 -17.15 4.53
N VAL A 6 0.77 -16.89 3.86
CA VAL A 6 0.72 -16.15 2.59
C VAL A 6 1.21 -14.72 2.79
N VAL A 7 0.69 -14.02 3.81
CA VAL A 7 1.13 -12.65 4.14
C VAL A 7 2.63 -12.59 4.43
N PHE A 8 3.14 -13.52 5.24
CA PHE A 8 4.56 -13.56 5.59
C PHE A 8 5.46 -13.90 4.39
N ALA A 9 5.05 -14.84 3.54
CA ALA A 9 5.76 -15.16 2.30
C ALA A 9 5.77 -13.94 1.36
N GLY A 10 4.63 -13.28 1.17
CA GLY A 10 4.54 -12.05 0.38
C GLY A 10 5.45 -10.94 0.92
N PHE A 11 5.49 -10.74 2.24
CA PHE A 11 6.38 -9.78 2.88
C PHE A 11 7.86 -10.11 2.63
N ILE A 12 8.28 -11.36 2.84
CA ILE A 12 9.67 -11.78 2.58
C ILE A 12 10.04 -11.57 1.11
N VAL A 13 9.16 -11.98 0.19
CA VAL A 13 9.38 -11.78 -1.26
C VAL A 13 9.52 -10.29 -1.56
N GLY A 14 8.63 -9.44 -1.02
CA GLY A 14 8.70 -7.99 -1.19
C GLY A 14 10.00 -7.38 -0.67
N VAL A 15 10.47 -7.81 0.51
CA VAL A 15 11.76 -7.38 1.08
C VAL A 15 12.91 -7.82 0.19
N ILE A 16 12.95 -9.07 -0.25
CA ILE A 16 14.00 -9.59 -1.14
C ILE A 16 14.01 -8.83 -2.46
N CYS A 17 12.85 -8.62 -3.10
CA CYS A 17 12.73 -7.85 -4.33
C CYS A 17 13.20 -6.40 -4.14
N SER A 18 12.84 -5.77 -3.02
CA SER A 18 13.29 -4.40 -2.71
C SER A 18 14.81 -4.35 -2.53
N LEU A 19 15.40 -5.31 -1.80
CA LEU A 19 16.84 -5.42 -1.62
C LEU A 19 17.57 -5.66 -2.96
N ILE A 20 17.05 -6.54 -3.82
CA ILE A 20 17.60 -6.75 -5.16
C ILE A 20 17.51 -5.44 -5.97
N GLY A 21 16.40 -4.72 -5.91
CA GLY A 21 16.23 -3.43 -6.56
C GLY A 21 17.24 -2.37 -6.13
N THR A 22 17.69 -2.41 -4.86
CA THR A 22 18.75 -1.49 -4.38
C THR A 22 20.12 -1.77 -5.00
N GLN A 23 20.33 -2.97 -5.54
CA GLN A 23 21.59 -3.37 -6.17
C GLN A 23 21.60 -3.11 -7.69
N ILE A 24 20.43 -2.91 -8.31
CA ILE A 24 20.31 -2.65 -9.75
C ILE A 24 20.47 -1.15 -9.98
N GLN A 25 21.60 -0.77 -10.60
CA GLN A 25 21.90 0.62 -10.95
C GLN A 25 21.25 0.98 -12.30
N GLY A 26 20.40 2.00 -12.29
CA GLY A 26 19.90 2.68 -13.47
C GLY A 26 20.70 3.94 -13.79
N GLU A 27 20.23 4.72 -14.76
CA GLU A 27 20.86 5.97 -15.21
C GLU A 27 20.97 7.04 -14.10
N PHE A 28 20.05 6.99 -13.12
CA PHE A 28 19.94 7.99 -12.05
C PHE A 28 20.20 7.43 -10.64
N GLY A 29 20.87 6.26 -10.54
CA GLY A 29 21.12 5.55 -9.28
C GLY A 29 20.33 4.25 -9.15
N PRO A 30 20.21 3.66 -7.95
CA PRO A 30 19.54 2.38 -7.76
C PRO A 30 18.04 2.49 -8.07
N LEU A 31 17.46 1.47 -8.71
CA LEU A 31 16.04 1.44 -9.06
C LEU A 31 15.11 1.50 -7.83
N VAL A 32 15.58 0.98 -6.70
CA VAL A 32 14.91 1.08 -5.41
C VAL A 32 15.87 1.73 -4.43
N THR A 33 15.53 2.92 -3.94
CA THR A 33 16.32 3.58 -2.89
C THR A 33 16.09 2.90 -1.54
N LEU A 34 17.03 3.04 -0.61
CA LEU A 34 16.89 2.53 0.76
C LEU A 34 15.60 3.05 1.42
N ARG A 35 15.28 4.32 1.18
CA ARG A 35 14.03 4.94 1.68
C ARG A 35 12.78 4.29 1.11
N ILE A 36 12.77 3.94 -0.18
CA ILE A 36 11.65 3.21 -0.80
C ILE A 36 11.52 1.81 -0.18
N ALA A 37 12.64 1.12 0.08
CA ALA A 37 12.62 -0.19 0.71
C ALA A 37 12.08 -0.13 2.15
N ILE A 38 12.56 0.83 2.96
CA ILE A 38 12.09 1.05 4.34
C ILE A 38 10.61 1.46 4.35
N GLY A 39 10.24 2.41 3.49
CA GLY A 39 8.87 2.89 3.34
C GLY A 39 7.91 1.77 2.98
N SER A 40 8.25 0.95 1.98
CA SER A 40 7.45 -0.20 1.56
C SER A 40 7.27 -1.20 2.70
N GLY A 41 8.34 -1.56 3.40
CA GLY A 41 8.29 -2.53 4.50
C GLY A 41 7.44 -2.05 5.67
N LEU A 42 7.65 -0.81 6.12
CA LEU A 42 6.91 -0.23 7.24
C LEU A 42 5.44 0.02 6.92
N ALA A 43 5.15 0.57 5.73
CA ALA A 43 3.79 0.82 5.26
C ALA A 43 3.01 -0.49 5.18
N PHE A 44 3.57 -1.50 4.49
CA PHE A 44 2.93 -2.80 4.33
C PHE A 44 2.65 -3.48 5.67
N LEU A 45 3.66 -3.59 6.56
CA LEU A 45 3.48 -4.25 7.85
C LEU A 45 2.43 -3.53 8.71
N THR A 46 2.49 -2.21 8.78
CA THR A 46 1.57 -1.41 9.59
C THR A 46 0.15 -1.52 9.05
N ALA A 47 -0.03 -1.36 7.73
CA ALA A 47 -1.32 -1.48 7.08
C ALA A 47 -1.91 -2.88 7.22
N GLN A 48 -1.10 -3.93 7.10
CA GLN A 48 -1.57 -5.31 7.23
C GLN A 48 -2.00 -5.65 8.66
N LEU A 49 -1.29 -5.15 9.67
CA LEU A 49 -1.67 -5.33 11.07
C LEU A 49 -2.97 -4.56 11.39
N LEU A 50 -3.10 -3.34 10.88
CA LEU A 50 -4.32 -2.54 11.01
C LEU A 50 -5.50 -3.17 10.29
N ASP A 51 -5.30 -3.70 9.08
CA ASP A 51 -6.33 -4.40 8.31
C ASP A 51 -6.90 -5.57 9.12
N VAL A 52 -6.03 -6.42 9.68
CA VAL A 52 -6.46 -7.55 10.53
C VAL A 52 -7.19 -7.05 11.78
N ALA A 53 -6.68 -6.03 12.46
CA ALA A 53 -7.28 -5.52 13.70
C ALA A 53 -8.65 -4.87 13.46
N VAL A 54 -8.79 -4.06 12.41
CA VAL A 54 -10.05 -3.41 12.03
C VAL A 54 -11.05 -4.46 11.56
N PHE A 55 -10.60 -5.40 10.72
CA PHE A 55 -11.47 -6.46 10.22
C PHE A 55 -12.02 -7.31 11.36
N ASP A 56 -11.16 -7.81 12.27
CA ASP A 56 -11.60 -8.64 13.40
C ASP A 56 -12.57 -7.89 14.31
N LYS A 57 -12.32 -6.61 14.57
CA LYS A 57 -13.23 -5.77 15.37
C LYS A 57 -14.60 -5.57 14.73
N MET A 58 -14.68 -5.55 13.40
CA MET A 58 -15.92 -5.25 12.66
C MET A 58 -16.60 -6.49 12.06
N ARG A 59 -16.02 -7.69 12.24
CA ARG A 59 -16.46 -8.93 11.55
C ARG A 59 -17.87 -9.37 11.88
N ASP A 60 -18.37 -9.02 13.07
CA ASP A 60 -19.70 -9.41 13.54
C ASP A 60 -20.82 -8.51 12.98
N GLY A 61 -20.46 -7.45 12.24
CA GLY A 61 -21.41 -6.55 11.60
C GLY A 61 -21.90 -7.03 10.23
N ALA A 62 -22.47 -6.10 9.44
CA ALA A 62 -22.81 -6.37 8.05
C ALA A 62 -21.55 -6.78 7.26
N TRP A 63 -21.67 -7.82 6.43
CA TRP A 63 -20.54 -8.47 5.74
C TRP A 63 -19.60 -7.51 4.99
N TRP A 64 -20.12 -6.40 4.45
CA TRP A 64 -19.37 -5.43 3.66
C TRP A 64 -18.61 -4.43 4.51
N ARG A 65 -19.03 -4.23 5.77
CA ARG A 65 -18.47 -3.20 6.65
C ARG A 65 -17.04 -3.53 7.03
N ALA A 66 -16.76 -4.76 7.45
CA ALA A 66 -15.42 -5.15 7.85
C ALA A 66 -14.40 -5.05 6.68
N PRO A 67 -14.66 -5.64 5.48
CA PRO A 67 -13.76 -5.51 4.34
C PRO A 67 -13.56 -4.06 3.86
N LEU A 68 -14.63 -3.26 3.77
CA LEU A 68 -14.49 -1.89 3.30
C LEU A 68 -13.74 -1.01 4.30
N ALA A 69 -14.08 -1.10 5.59
CA ALA A 69 -13.43 -0.28 6.60
C ALA A 69 -11.95 -0.66 6.77
N SER A 70 -11.63 -1.96 6.78
CA SER A 70 -10.25 -2.43 6.91
C SER A 70 -9.41 -1.99 5.71
N THR A 71 -9.95 -2.13 4.49
CA THR A 71 -9.27 -1.69 3.26
C THR A 71 -9.08 -0.17 3.21
N LEU A 72 -10.11 0.61 3.57
CA LEU A 72 -10.02 2.08 3.58
C LEU A 72 -8.92 2.57 4.54
N ILE A 73 -8.93 2.05 5.77
CA ILE A 73 -7.96 2.45 6.79
C ILE A 73 -6.57 1.95 6.42
N GLY A 74 -6.44 0.67 6.04
CA GLY A 74 -5.18 0.05 5.64
C GLY A 74 -4.54 0.79 4.46
N ALA A 75 -5.27 1.01 3.37
CA ALA A 75 -4.77 1.72 2.19
C ALA A 75 -4.38 3.17 2.50
N SER A 76 -5.16 3.87 3.34
CA SER A 76 -4.85 5.26 3.70
C SER A 76 -3.55 5.35 4.52
N VAL A 77 -3.36 4.46 5.50
CA VAL A 77 -2.14 4.42 6.31
C VAL A 77 -0.94 3.96 5.49
N ASP A 78 -1.12 2.94 4.63
CA ASP A 78 -0.09 2.45 3.71
C ASP A 78 0.43 3.58 2.83
N THR A 79 -0.45 4.26 2.09
CA THR A 79 -0.08 5.37 1.21
C THR A 79 0.58 6.50 1.99
N ALA A 80 0.02 6.90 3.14
CA ALA A 80 0.57 7.98 3.94
C ALA A 80 2.00 7.66 4.43
N LEU A 81 2.23 6.47 4.96
CA LEU A 81 3.55 6.04 5.43
C LEU A 81 4.53 5.87 4.28
N PHE A 82 4.14 5.15 3.22
CA PHE A 82 5.01 4.87 2.09
C PHE A 82 5.52 6.16 1.44
N PHE A 83 4.62 7.04 1.03
CA PHE A 83 5.01 8.26 0.32
C PHE A 83 5.75 9.25 1.22
N SER A 84 5.37 9.36 2.50
CA SER A 84 6.10 10.21 3.45
C SER A 84 7.53 9.72 3.64
N ILE A 85 7.73 8.42 3.83
CA ILE A 85 9.06 7.85 4.07
C ILE A 85 9.92 7.90 2.81
N ALA A 86 9.35 7.48 1.68
CA ALA A 86 10.07 7.36 0.42
C ALA A 86 10.45 8.71 -0.20
N PHE A 87 9.58 9.72 -0.13
CA PHE A 87 9.70 10.93 -0.96
C PHE A 87 9.68 12.27 -0.21
N SER A 88 9.30 12.31 1.08
CA SER A 88 9.32 13.59 1.82
C SER A 88 10.74 14.13 1.99
N GLY A 89 10.94 15.42 1.75
CA GLY A 89 12.24 16.08 2.00
C GLY A 89 12.69 16.05 3.47
N ALA A 90 11.75 15.86 4.41
CA ALA A 90 12.06 15.76 5.84
C ALA A 90 12.91 14.53 6.21
N LEU A 91 12.92 13.50 5.36
CA LEU A 91 13.61 12.23 5.59
C LEU A 91 14.81 12.01 4.66
N THR A 92 15.25 13.04 3.92
CA THR A 92 16.42 12.95 3.04
C THR A 92 17.70 12.60 3.79
N PHE A 93 17.80 12.92 5.08
CA PHE A 93 18.97 12.54 5.91
C PHE A 93 19.15 11.01 6.05
N LEU A 94 18.09 10.20 5.87
CA LEU A 94 18.18 8.74 5.92
C LEU A 94 18.97 8.16 4.75
N GLU A 95 19.02 8.87 3.62
CA GLU A 95 19.73 8.45 2.42
C GLU A 95 20.15 9.66 1.59
N PRO A 96 21.22 10.37 1.98
CA PRO A 96 21.65 11.60 1.33
C PRO A 96 22.20 11.38 -0.09
N THR A 97 22.57 10.15 -0.42
CA THR A 97 23.27 9.80 -1.67
C THR A 97 22.33 9.65 -2.87
N ASN A 98 21.05 9.39 -2.64
CA ASN A 98 20.07 9.20 -3.71
C ASN A 98 19.11 10.38 -3.77
N ASP A 99 19.09 11.06 -4.91
CA ASP A 99 18.30 12.27 -5.10
C ASP A 99 16.82 11.94 -5.36
N VAL A 100 15.95 12.44 -4.48
CA VAL A 100 14.49 12.38 -4.62
C VAL A 100 13.88 13.79 -4.74
N SER A 101 14.69 14.80 -5.03
CA SER A 101 14.26 16.20 -5.13
C SER A 101 13.19 16.43 -6.20
N TRP A 102 13.22 15.64 -7.29
CA TRP A 102 12.18 15.62 -8.34
C TRP A 102 10.78 15.41 -7.76
N ALA A 103 10.66 14.61 -6.69
CA ALA A 103 9.37 14.32 -6.06
C ALA A 103 8.87 15.50 -5.20
N GLY A 104 9.76 16.43 -4.86
CA GLY A 104 9.47 17.66 -4.12
C GLY A 104 8.99 18.82 -5.00
N GLU A 105 8.99 18.67 -6.33
CA GLU A 105 8.56 19.72 -7.25
C GLU A 105 7.12 20.17 -6.95
N MET A 106 6.93 21.48 -6.83
CA MET A 106 5.63 22.08 -6.51
C MET A 106 4.79 22.20 -7.78
N LEU A 107 3.78 21.34 -7.91
CA LEU A 107 2.91 21.26 -9.08
C LEU A 107 1.43 21.23 -8.64
N PRO A 108 0.49 21.57 -9.54
CA PRO A 108 -0.94 21.40 -9.26
C PRO A 108 -1.26 19.92 -8.95
N LEU A 109 -1.95 19.67 -7.84
CA LEU A 109 -2.36 18.33 -7.44
C LEU A 109 -3.15 17.65 -8.58
N LEU A 110 -2.76 16.44 -9.00
CA LEU A 110 -3.37 15.69 -10.11
C LEU A 110 -3.47 16.48 -11.45
N GLY A 111 -2.60 17.48 -11.64
CA GLY A 111 -2.63 18.37 -12.80
C GLY A 111 -3.67 19.49 -12.74
N SER A 112 -4.49 19.55 -11.67
CA SER A 112 -5.47 20.61 -11.45
C SER A 112 -5.81 20.77 -9.96
N GLY A 113 -5.67 21.97 -9.41
CA GLY A 113 -6.05 22.25 -8.02
C GLY A 113 -4.92 22.92 -7.22
N PRO A 114 -4.85 22.70 -5.90
CA PRO A 114 -3.86 23.35 -5.06
C PRO A 114 -2.44 22.91 -5.42
N ILE A 115 -1.49 23.82 -5.26
CA ILE A 115 -0.06 23.54 -5.46
C ILE A 115 0.43 22.72 -4.28
N ALA A 116 1.02 21.55 -4.56
CA ALA A 116 1.59 20.65 -3.57
C ALA A 116 2.84 19.96 -4.16
N PRO A 117 3.70 19.35 -3.32
CA PRO A 117 4.80 18.55 -3.81
C PRO A 117 4.30 17.39 -4.69
N LEU A 118 5.01 17.07 -5.76
CA LEU A 118 4.65 16.03 -6.73
C LEU A 118 4.37 14.69 -6.06
N TRP A 119 5.14 14.31 -5.05
CA TRP A 119 4.92 13.06 -4.31
C TRP A 119 3.55 13.01 -3.63
N VAL A 120 2.98 14.15 -3.21
CA VAL A 120 1.62 14.22 -2.65
C VAL A 120 0.59 13.93 -3.73
N SER A 121 0.81 14.45 -4.94
CA SER A 121 -0.05 14.14 -6.10
C SER A 121 -0.01 12.65 -6.44
N LEU A 122 1.18 12.05 -6.45
CA LEU A 122 1.34 10.62 -6.66
C LEU A 122 0.68 9.80 -5.55
N ALA A 123 0.79 10.23 -4.30
CA ALA A 123 0.13 9.60 -3.15
C ALA A 123 -1.39 9.62 -3.29
N VAL A 124 -1.98 10.75 -3.66
CA VAL A 124 -3.42 10.87 -3.88
C VAL A 124 -3.86 9.98 -5.05
N ALA A 125 -3.11 9.95 -6.15
CA ALA A 125 -3.40 9.09 -7.29
C ALA A 125 -3.37 7.59 -6.91
N ASP A 126 -2.32 7.14 -6.22
CA ASP A 126 -2.19 5.77 -5.70
C ASP A 126 -3.37 5.41 -4.79
N TRP A 127 -3.70 6.28 -3.83
CA TRP A 127 -4.81 6.08 -2.92
C TRP A 127 -6.15 5.98 -3.65
N MET A 128 -6.43 6.86 -4.61
CA MET A 128 -7.65 6.82 -5.41
C MET A 128 -7.79 5.49 -6.16
N VAL A 129 -6.70 5.00 -6.76
CA VAL A 129 -6.70 3.71 -7.46
C VAL A 129 -6.96 2.57 -6.48
N LYS A 130 -6.31 2.55 -5.30
CA LYS A 130 -6.55 1.54 -4.26
C LYS A 130 -8.00 1.49 -3.82
N ILE A 131 -8.62 2.64 -3.56
CA ILE A 131 -10.03 2.71 -3.14
C ILE A 131 -10.96 2.30 -4.29
N ALA A 132 -10.72 2.76 -5.51
CA ALA A 132 -11.52 2.37 -6.67
C ALA A 132 -11.51 0.85 -6.90
N LEU A 133 -10.32 0.24 -6.86
CA LEU A 133 -10.17 -1.21 -6.98
C LEU A 133 -10.86 -1.95 -5.84
N ALA A 134 -10.76 -1.46 -4.60
CA ALA A 134 -11.44 -2.06 -3.45
C ALA A 134 -12.96 -2.07 -3.62
N LEU A 135 -13.55 -0.96 -4.10
CA LEU A 135 -14.98 -0.85 -4.35
C LEU A 135 -15.44 -1.77 -5.49
N ILE A 136 -14.68 -1.80 -6.59
CA ILE A 136 -14.99 -2.65 -7.76
C ILE A 136 -14.88 -4.13 -7.38
N ALA A 137 -13.86 -4.51 -6.62
CA ALA A 137 -13.59 -5.90 -6.25
C ALA A 137 -14.53 -6.47 -5.18
N LEU A 138 -15.23 -5.61 -4.42
CA LEU A 138 -16.07 -6.04 -3.29
C LEU A 138 -17.23 -6.96 -3.72
N ILE A 139 -17.90 -6.61 -4.82
CA ILE A 139 -19.03 -7.39 -5.36
C ILE A 139 -18.58 -8.77 -5.88
N PRO A 140 -17.62 -8.88 -6.81
CA PRO A 140 -17.18 -10.18 -7.32
C PRO A 140 -16.60 -11.05 -6.20
N PHE A 141 -15.88 -10.46 -5.23
CA PHE A 141 -15.41 -11.18 -4.06
C PHE A 141 -16.56 -11.84 -3.30
N ARG A 142 -17.65 -11.10 -3.01
CA ARG A 142 -18.82 -11.65 -2.33
C ARG A 142 -19.43 -12.83 -3.08
N LEU A 143 -19.58 -12.70 -4.40
CA LEU A 143 -20.18 -13.76 -5.23
C LEU A 143 -19.34 -15.05 -5.20
N ILE A 144 -18.02 -14.91 -5.27
CA ILE A 144 -17.09 -16.05 -5.23
C ILE A 144 -17.18 -16.76 -3.88
N VAL A 145 -17.14 -16.01 -2.76
CA VAL A 145 -17.22 -16.58 -1.41
C VAL A 145 -18.54 -17.32 -1.19
N LEU A 146 -19.66 -16.77 -1.66
CA LEU A 146 -20.97 -17.43 -1.55
C LEU A 146 -21.01 -18.76 -2.31
N ARG A 147 -20.50 -18.79 -3.55
CA ARG A 147 -20.44 -20.02 -4.36
C ARG A 147 -19.59 -21.12 -3.71
N PHE A 148 -18.46 -20.76 -3.09
CA PHE A 148 -17.63 -21.75 -2.39
C PHE A 148 -18.32 -22.30 -1.13
N ARG A 149 -19.07 -21.46 -0.39
CA ARG A 149 -19.86 -21.94 0.76
C ARG A 149 -20.98 -22.88 0.33
N GLU A 150 -21.68 -22.59 -0.77
CA GLU A 150 -22.71 -23.47 -1.32
C GLU A 150 -22.14 -24.83 -1.72
N LYS A 151 -21.01 -24.86 -2.44
CA LYS A 151 -20.35 -26.12 -2.81
C LYS A 151 -19.91 -26.94 -1.61
N ALA A 152 -19.33 -26.29 -0.59
CA ALA A 152 -18.90 -26.97 0.63
C ALA A 152 -20.05 -27.54 1.46
N ALA A 153 -21.27 -26.99 1.33
CA ALA A 153 -22.46 -27.52 2.00
C ALA A 153 -23.07 -28.73 1.28
N LEU A 154 -22.67 -28.99 0.03
CA LEU A 154 -23.17 -30.09 -0.82
C LEU A 154 -22.23 -31.31 -0.85
N THR A 155 -21.05 -31.21 -0.25
CA THR A 155 -20.02 -32.26 -0.12
C THR A 155 -19.91 -32.72 1.31
#